data_AF-A0A653HFQ6-F1
#
_entry.id   AF-A0A653HFQ6-F1
#
_cell.length_a   1.000
_cell.length_b   1.000
_cell.length_c   1.000
_cell.angle_alpha   90.00
_cell.angle_beta   90.00
_cell.angle_gamma   90.00
#
_symmetry.space_group_name_H-M   'P 1'
#
loop_
_entity.id
_entity.type
_entity.pdbx_description
1 polymer ?
#
loop_
_entity_poly.entity_id
_entity_poly.type
_entity_poly.pdbx_seq_one_letter_code
_entity_poly.pdbx_strand_id
1 'polypeptide(L)'
;MPRIRTINSRKPPEGWNKVESFLNEMNQKMRALENEDTSKKRKNEILWPIFQINHETSRYIYELYYKKKEISRELYDYLVQEKYVDGALIGKWRKQGYEKLCCLKCIQAADSNFSNMCICRVPKSTIGNKVILKRINSTLF
;
A
#
# COMPACT_ATOMS: atom_id res chain seq x y z
N MET A 1 1.85 -10.85 -0.11
CA MET A 1 3.06 -11.24 -0.85
C MET A 1 2.75 -11.35 -2.33
N PRO A 2 3.70 -10.99 -3.21
CA PRO A 2 3.56 -11.24 -4.64
C PRO A 2 3.47 -12.73 -4.92
N ARG A 3 2.84 -13.09 -6.04
CA ARG A 3 2.67 -14.47 -6.45
C ARG A 3 4.03 -15.12 -6.69
N ILE A 4 4.19 -16.37 -6.24
CA ILE A 4 5.43 -17.13 -6.43
C ILE A 4 5.61 -17.38 -7.93
N ARG A 5 6.76 -16.97 -8.47
CA ARG A 5 7.14 -17.24 -9.86
C ARG A 5 7.47 -18.73 -10.03
N THR A 6 6.66 -19.43 -10.79
CA THR A 6 6.90 -20.82 -11.24
C THR A 6 7.42 -20.84 -12.67
N ILE A 7 7.85 -22.01 -13.18
CA ILE A 7 8.27 -22.19 -14.58
C ILE A 7 7.21 -21.72 -15.59
N ASN A 8 5.92 -21.88 -15.24
CA ASN A 8 4.79 -21.44 -16.06
C ASN A 8 4.37 -19.97 -15.83
N SER A 9 5.13 -19.19 -15.04
CA SER A 9 4.80 -17.78 -14.80
C SER A 9 5.09 -16.92 -16.02
N ARG A 10 4.29 -15.87 -16.21
CA ARG A 10 4.49 -14.93 -17.31
C ARG A 10 5.84 -14.24 -17.16
N LYS A 11 6.60 -14.20 -18.27
CA LYS A 11 7.88 -13.48 -18.32
C LYS A 11 7.65 -12.00 -18.00
N PRO A 12 8.57 -11.35 -17.26
CA PRO A 12 8.46 -9.94 -16.98
C PRO A 12 8.50 -9.16 -18.31
N PRO A 13 7.59 -8.17 -18.49
CA PRO A 13 7.56 -7.33 -19.68
C PRO A 13 8.68 -6.28 -19.67
N GLU A 14 8.82 -5.56 -20.78
CA GLU A 14 9.87 -4.55 -20.96
C GLU A 14 9.81 -3.45 -19.89
N GLY A 15 10.98 -3.04 -19.39
CA GLY A 15 11.10 -2.01 -18.34
C GLY A 15 11.08 -2.54 -16.89
N TRP A 16 11.01 -3.87 -16.70
CA TRP A 16 11.08 -4.51 -15.37
C TRP A 16 12.30 -4.08 -14.53
N ASN A 17 13.46 -3.93 -15.15
CA ASN A 17 14.71 -3.57 -14.47
C ASN A 17 14.62 -2.27 -13.64
N LYS A 18 13.75 -1.33 -14.03
CA LYS A 18 13.60 -0.04 -13.33
C LYS A 18 12.89 -0.19 -11.98
N VAL A 19 11.96 -1.14 -11.88
CA VAL A 19 11.13 -1.36 -10.68
C VAL A 19 11.62 -2.53 -9.83
N GLU A 20 12.40 -3.44 -10.42
CA GLU A 20 12.86 -4.67 -9.78
C GLU A 20 13.61 -4.42 -8.48
N SER A 21 14.58 -3.50 -8.47
CA SER A 21 15.39 -3.20 -7.27
C SER A 21 14.52 -2.77 -6.10
N PHE A 22 13.62 -1.82 -6.33
CA PHE A 22 12.69 -1.32 -5.34
C PHE A 22 11.70 -2.39 -4.86
N LEU A 23 11.12 -3.18 -5.78
CA LEU A 23 10.19 -4.25 -5.41
C LEU A 23 10.88 -5.34 -4.57
N ASN A 24 12.13 -5.67 -4.88
CA ASN A 24 12.91 -6.63 -4.10
C ASN A 24 13.19 -6.11 -2.69
N GLU A 25 13.57 -4.83 -2.55
CA GLU A 25 13.76 -4.21 -1.24
C GLU A 25 12.48 -4.25 -0.40
N MET A 26 11.33 -3.88 -0.97
CA MET A 26 10.06 -3.89 -0.26
C MET A 26 9.61 -5.31 0.11
N ASN A 27 9.88 -6.31 -0.74
CA ASN A 27 9.65 -7.72 -0.41
C ASN A 27 10.58 -8.22 0.70
N GLN A 28 11.83 -7.79 0.71
CA GLN A 28 12.77 -8.12 1.79
C GLN A 28 12.28 -7.52 3.12
N LYS A 29 11.81 -6.27 3.11
CA LYS A 29 11.18 -5.64 4.29
C LYS A 29 9.95 -6.42 4.77
N MET A 30 9.08 -6.88 3.86
CA MET A 30 7.93 -7.71 4.22
C MET A 30 8.34 -9.02 4.91
N ARG A 31 9.33 -9.73 4.34
CA ARG A 31 9.85 -10.98 4.93
C ARG A 31 10.49 -10.74 6.30
N ALA A 32 11.21 -9.62 6.46
CA ALA A 32 11.80 -9.26 7.74
C ALA A 32 10.72 -9.03 8.82
N LEU A 33 9.60 -8.40 8.46
CA LEU A 33 8.47 -8.21 9.38
C LEU A 33 7.75 -9.52 9.73
N GLU A 34 7.64 -10.44 8.77
CA GLU A 34 7.05 -11.76 9.01
C GLU A 34 7.89 -12.60 9.99
N ASN A 35 9.21 -12.47 9.94
CA ASN A 35 10.14 -13.15 10.83
C ASN A 35 10.36 -12.43 12.18
N GLU A 36 9.80 -11.23 12.37
CA GLU A 36 10.00 -10.47 13.60
C GLU A 36 9.22 -11.11 14.76
N ASP A 37 9.80 -11.13 15.96
CA ASP A 37 9.12 -11.60 17.16
C ASP A 37 7.93 -10.69 17.52
N THR A 38 6.73 -11.19 17.25
CA THR A 38 5.47 -10.43 17.42
C THR A 38 4.83 -10.59 18.80
N SER A 39 5.38 -11.43 19.68
CA SER A 39 4.79 -11.82 20.97
C SER A 39 4.50 -10.65 21.91
N LYS A 40 5.27 -9.54 21.81
CA LYS A 40 5.11 -8.35 22.67
C LYS A 40 4.26 -7.25 22.04
N LYS A 41 3.84 -7.39 20.77
CA LYS A 41 3.12 -6.34 20.02
C LYS A 41 1.62 -6.63 19.96
N ARG A 42 0.80 -5.58 19.92
CA ARG A 42 -0.63 -5.74 19.67
C ARG A 42 -0.88 -6.14 18.22
N LYS A 43 -1.94 -6.90 17.96
CA LYS A 43 -2.35 -7.32 16.59
C LYS A 43 -2.33 -6.19 15.57
N ASN A 44 -2.85 -5.01 15.94
CA ASN A 44 -2.87 -3.85 15.05
C ASN A 44 -1.46 -3.28 14.78
N GLU A 45 -0.57 -3.30 15.77
CA GLU A 45 0.80 -2.79 15.64
C GLU A 45 1.67 -3.71 14.77
N ILE A 46 1.35 -5.01 14.73
CA ILE A 46 1.95 -5.99 13.81
C ILE A 46 1.52 -5.71 12.37
N LEU A 47 0.25 -5.40 12.14
CA LEU A 47 -0.31 -5.20 10.79
C LEU A 47 0.05 -3.83 10.18
N TRP A 48 0.31 -2.82 10.99
CA TRP A 48 0.64 -1.48 10.49
C TRP A 48 1.85 -1.39 9.56
N PRO A 49 3.02 -1.94 9.88
CA PRO A 49 4.16 -1.89 8.98
C PRO A 49 3.90 -2.65 7.68
N ILE A 50 3.07 -3.71 7.70
CA ILE A 50 2.60 -4.41 6.50
C ILE A 50 1.76 -3.47 5.61
N PHE A 51 0.81 -2.75 6.19
CA PHE A 51 0.01 -1.77 5.43
C PHE A 51 0.86 -0.61 4.91
N GLN A 52 1.89 -0.21 5.64
CA GLN A 52 2.84 0.83 5.22
C GLN A 52 3.61 0.40 3.98
N ILE A 53 4.16 -0.81 3.97
CA ILE A 53 4.86 -1.35 2.80
C ILE A 53 3.92 -1.44 1.60
N ASN A 54 2.69 -1.96 1.79
CA ASN A 54 1.72 -2.06 0.70
C ASN A 54 1.33 -0.67 0.14
N HIS A 55 1.19 0.33 1.02
CA HIS A 55 0.93 1.70 0.60
C HIS A 55 2.12 2.27 -0.18
N GLU A 56 3.35 2.15 0.35
CA GLU A 56 4.56 2.69 -0.25
C GLU A 56 4.85 2.07 -1.62
N THR A 57 4.78 0.74 -1.71
CA THR A 57 4.91 0.00 -2.98
C THR A 57 3.90 0.46 -4.02
N SER A 58 2.62 0.51 -3.63
CA SER A 58 1.55 0.94 -4.53
C SER A 58 1.72 2.40 -4.95
N ARG A 59 2.19 3.27 -4.03
CA ARG A 59 2.38 4.69 -4.30
C ARG A 59 3.52 4.92 -5.27
N TYR A 60 4.63 4.23 -5.10
CA TYR A 60 5.77 4.30 -6.01
C TYR A 60 5.36 3.94 -7.45
N ILE A 61 4.66 2.82 -7.62
CA ILE A 61 4.17 2.40 -8.95
C ILE A 61 3.13 3.38 -9.52
N TYR A 62 2.24 3.91 -8.68
CA TYR A 62 1.28 4.94 -9.09
C TYR A 62 1.99 6.18 -9.64
N GLU A 63 3.04 6.65 -8.98
CA GLU A 63 3.79 7.83 -9.42
C GLU A 63 4.58 7.57 -10.71
N LEU A 64 5.20 6.40 -10.85
CA LEU A 64 5.91 6.01 -12.07
C LEU A 64 4.97 5.91 -13.28
N TYR A 65 3.76 5.38 -13.10
CA TYR A 65 2.82 5.19 -14.21
C TYR A 65 1.99 6.44 -14.53
N TYR A 66 1.33 7.06 -13.53
CA TYR A 66 0.40 8.17 -13.76
C TYR A 66 1.05 9.54 -13.81
N LYS A 67 2.11 9.79 -13.02
CA LYS A 67 2.79 11.09 -12.99
C LYS A 67 3.97 11.16 -13.98
N LYS A 68 4.94 10.26 -13.83
CA LYS A 68 6.19 10.27 -14.60
C LYS A 68 6.07 9.57 -15.97
N LYS A 69 5.11 8.64 -16.11
CA LYS A 69 4.87 7.84 -17.33
C LYS A 69 6.11 7.08 -17.84
N GLU A 70 6.94 6.60 -16.93
CA GLU A 70 8.19 5.87 -17.25
C GLU A 70 7.98 4.37 -17.48
N ILE A 71 6.79 3.88 -17.17
CA ILE A 71 6.38 2.47 -17.21
C ILE A 71 5.32 2.28 -18.30
N SER A 72 5.42 1.19 -19.06
CA SER A 72 4.42 0.78 -20.04
C SER A 72 3.14 0.27 -19.37
N ARG A 73 2.01 0.35 -20.09
CA ARG A 73 0.73 -0.20 -19.60
C ARG A 73 0.82 -1.71 -19.33
N GLU A 74 1.53 -2.43 -20.18
CA GLU A 74 1.73 -3.88 -20.03
C GLU A 74 2.44 -4.24 -18.72
N LEU A 75 3.48 -3.49 -18.36
CA LEU A 75 4.19 -3.67 -17.10
C LEU A 75 3.33 -3.32 -15.89
N TYR A 76 2.51 -2.26 -15.99
CA TYR A 76 1.54 -1.94 -14.94
C TYR A 76 0.51 -3.06 -14.74
N ASP A 77 -0.09 -3.55 -15.81
CA ASP A 77 -1.09 -4.62 -15.76
C ASP A 77 -0.48 -5.93 -15.23
N TYR A 78 0.76 -6.24 -15.60
CA TYR A 78 1.53 -7.36 -15.05
C TYR A 78 1.73 -7.25 -13.53
N LEU A 79 2.13 -6.07 -13.03
CA LEU A 79 2.35 -5.83 -11.59
C LEU A 79 1.06 -6.01 -10.77
N VAL A 80 -0.08 -5.60 -11.32
CA VAL A 80 -1.39 -5.77 -10.68
C VAL A 80 -1.84 -7.23 -10.70
N GLN A 81 -1.60 -7.96 -11.81
CA GLN A 81 -1.94 -9.37 -11.95
C GLN A 81 -1.12 -10.26 -11.00
N GLU A 82 0.18 -10.02 -10.91
CA GLU A 82 1.10 -10.77 -10.03
C GLU A 82 1.02 -10.35 -8.55
N LYS A 83 0.11 -9.41 -8.22
CA LYS A 83 -0.15 -8.93 -6.85
C LYS A 83 1.07 -8.29 -6.18
N TYR A 84 1.95 -7.66 -6.95
CA TYR A 84 2.98 -6.76 -6.40
C TYR A 84 2.36 -5.48 -5.84
N VAL A 85 1.23 -5.07 -6.40
CA VAL A 85 0.57 -3.79 -6.12
C VAL A 85 -0.92 -4.00 -5.89
N ASP A 86 -1.50 -3.21 -5.00
CA ASP A 86 -2.95 -3.18 -4.77
C ASP A 86 -3.65 -2.29 -5.81
N GLY A 87 -4.15 -2.91 -6.88
CA GLY A 87 -4.90 -2.24 -7.92
C GLY A 87 -6.20 -1.57 -7.41
N ALA A 88 -6.83 -2.11 -6.37
CA ALA A 88 -8.04 -1.52 -5.80
C ALA A 88 -7.71 -0.23 -5.03
N LEU A 89 -6.59 -0.21 -4.30
CA LEU A 89 -6.09 1.00 -3.65
C LEU A 89 -5.75 2.10 -4.66
N ILE A 90 -5.04 1.76 -5.74
CA ILE A 90 -4.74 2.71 -6.83
C ILE A 90 -6.03 3.23 -7.49
N GLY A 91 -7.00 2.35 -7.72
CA GLY A 91 -8.31 2.74 -8.25
C GLY A 91 -9.02 3.78 -7.38
N LYS A 92 -8.82 3.75 -6.05
CA LYS A 92 -9.35 4.77 -5.13
C LYS A 92 -8.58 6.08 -5.22
N TRP A 93 -7.25 6.08 -5.37
CA TRP A 93 -6.48 7.31 -5.49
C TRP A 93 -6.83 8.18 -6.70
N ARG A 94 -7.40 7.56 -7.74
CA ARG A 94 -7.92 8.27 -8.91
C ARG A 94 -9.24 9.00 -8.67
N LYS A 95 -9.94 8.71 -7.56
CA LYS A 95 -11.21 9.35 -7.21
C LYS A 95 -10.94 10.60 -6.35
N GLN A 96 -11.66 11.68 -6.65
CA GLN A 96 -11.58 12.92 -5.89
C GLN A 96 -11.85 12.67 -4.40
N GLY A 97 -11.02 13.26 -3.53
CA GLY A 97 -11.11 13.10 -2.07
C GLY A 97 -10.43 11.84 -1.51
N TYR A 98 -9.97 10.92 -2.35
CA TYR A 98 -9.28 9.69 -1.93
C TYR A 98 -7.80 9.65 -2.32
N GLU A 99 -7.24 10.71 -2.90
CA GLU A 99 -5.87 10.80 -3.43
C GLU A 99 -4.75 10.44 -2.42
N LYS A 100 -5.02 10.61 -1.13
CA LYS A 100 -4.10 10.35 0.00
C LYS A 100 -4.60 9.23 0.91
N LEU A 101 -5.38 8.30 0.38
CA LEU A 101 -5.94 7.18 1.15
C LEU A 101 -4.84 6.23 1.67
N CYS A 102 -4.86 5.92 2.97
CA CYS A 102 -3.94 5.01 3.67
C CYS A 102 -4.03 3.55 3.21
N CYS A 103 -5.22 2.96 3.33
CA CYS A 103 -5.50 1.59 2.95
C CYS A 103 -7.01 1.42 2.74
N LEU A 104 -7.42 0.31 2.13
CA LEU A 104 -8.85 0.02 1.87
C LEU A 104 -9.65 -0.21 3.16
N LYS A 105 -9.00 -0.72 4.21
CA LYS A 105 -9.61 -0.88 5.54
C LYS A 105 -10.09 0.46 6.14
N CYS A 106 -9.40 1.57 5.81
CA CYS A 106 -9.75 2.90 6.32
C CYS A 106 -11.13 3.40 5.84
N ILE A 107 -11.67 2.86 4.73
CA ILE A 107 -12.92 3.31 4.09
C ILE A 107 -14.06 2.29 4.22
N GLN A 108 -13.76 1.09 4.70
CA GLN A 108 -14.74 0.01 4.83
C GLN A 108 -15.56 0.21 6.11
N ALA A 109 -16.81 0.65 5.96
CA ALA A 109 -17.70 0.87 7.10
C ALA A 109 -17.93 -0.41 7.93
N ALA A 110 -18.07 -1.55 7.25
CA ALA A 110 -18.32 -2.86 7.84
C ALA A 110 -17.21 -3.34 8.81
N ASP A 111 -15.99 -2.80 8.70
CA ASP A 111 -14.87 -3.19 9.58
C ASP A 111 -14.92 -2.48 10.95
N SER A 112 -15.88 -1.59 11.17
CA SER A 112 -16.07 -0.88 12.42
C SER A 112 -17.40 -1.23 13.08
N ASN A 113 -17.41 -1.27 14.42
CA ASN A 113 -18.59 -1.62 15.21
C ASN A 113 -19.80 -0.69 14.96
N PHE A 114 -19.55 0.56 14.58
CA PHE A 114 -20.58 1.58 14.37
C PHE A 114 -20.76 1.96 12.90
N SER A 115 -20.30 1.13 11.96
CA SER A 115 -20.38 1.41 10.52
C SER A 115 -19.79 2.76 10.10
N ASN A 116 -18.82 3.27 10.86
CA ASN A 116 -18.15 4.54 10.64
C ASN A 116 -16.83 4.36 9.87
N MET A 117 -16.40 5.44 9.21
CA MET A 117 -15.09 5.48 8.57
C MET A 117 -13.98 5.62 9.62
N CYS A 118 -12.76 5.18 9.29
CA CYS A 118 -11.64 5.31 10.22
C CYS A 118 -11.27 6.79 10.47
N ILE A 119 -10.85 7.11 11.69
CA ILE A 119 -10.44 8.46 12.11
C ILE A 119 -9.32 9.07 11.24
N CYS A 120 -8.53 8.25 10.55
CA CYS A 120 -7.54 8.71 9.60
C CYS A 120 -8.14 9.48 8.40
N ARG A 121 -9.44 9.30 8.11
CA ARG A 121 -10.18 10.02 7.07
C ARG A 121 -10.75 11.35 7.55
N VAL A 122 -10.74 11.60 8.86
CA VAL A 122 -11.22 12.86 9.41
C VAL A 122 -10.15 13.95 9.22
N PRO A 123 -10.52 15.13 8.70
CA PRO A 123 -9.61 16.27 8.58
C PRO A 123 -8.98 16.62 9.92
N LYS A 124 -7.70 17.03 9.91
CA LYS A 124 -7.01 17.41 11.15
C LYS A 124 -7.63 18.65 11.81
N SER A 125 -8.24 19.54 11.04
CA SER A 125 -8.91 20.76 11.55
C SER A 125 -10.06 20.46 12.52
N THR A 126 -10.71 19.31 12.38
CA THR A 126 -11.80 18.89 13.27
C THR A 126 -11.33 17.99 14.40
N ILE A 127 -10.12 17.43 14.31
CA ILE A 127 -9.51 16.61 15.37
C ILE A 127 -8.79 17.55 16.33
N GLY A 128 -9.35 17.75 17.53
CA GLY A 128 -8.69 18.56 18.57
C GLY A 128 -7.28 18.05 18.90
N ASN A 129 -6.39 18.97 19.30
CA ASN A 129 -4.95 18.75 19.56
C ASN A 129 -4.59 17.62 20.56
N LYS A 130 -5.57 16.99 21.22
CA LYS A 130 -5.37 15.92 22.21
C LYS A 130 -5.25 14.51 21.61
N VAL A 131 -5.51 14.31 20.32
CA VAL A 131 -5.51 12.96 19.71
C VAL A 131 -4.23 12.72 18.90
N ILE A 132 -3.31 11.92 19.44
CA ILE A 132 -2.13 11.45 18.70
C ILE A 132 -2.55 10.31 17.77
N LEU A 133 -2.74 10.63 16.48
CA LEU A 133 -3.01 9.63 15.46
C LEU A 133 -1.70 9.06 14.93
N LYS A 134 -1.41 7.80 15.28
CA LYS A 134 -0.38 7.03 14.59
C LYS A 134 -0.92 6.62 13.21
N ARG A 135 -0.56 7.39 12.18
CA ARG A 135 -0.95 7.15 10.78
C ARG A 135 0.17 6.41 10.05
N ILE A 136 -0.20 5.60 9.06
CA ILE A 136 0.73 4.86 8.18
C ILE A 136 1.70 5.82 7.45
N ASN A 137 1.24 7.04 7.12
CA ASN A 137 2.11 8.12 6.68
C ASN A 137 2.03 9.24 7.71
N SER A 138 3.00 9.30 8.62
CA SER A 138 3.22 10.47 9.49
C SER A 138 3.72 11.69 8.70
N THR A 139 4.20 11.49 7.47
CA THR A 139 4.92 12.48 6.65
C THR A 139 4.08 13.13 5.54
N LEU A 140 2.78 12.84 5.42
CA LEU A 140 1.92 13.56 4.49
C LEU A 140 1.01 14.55 5.24
N PHE A 141 1.66 15.65 5.63
CA PHE A 141 1.15 16.94 6.15
C PHE A 141 0.25 16.88 7.38
#